data_AF-A0AAV1F391-F1
#
_entry.id   AF-A0AAV1F391-F1
#
_cell.length_a   1.000
_cell.length_b   1.000
_cell.length_c   1.000
_cell.angle_alpha   90.00
_cell.angle_beta   90.00
_cell.angle_gamma   90.00
#
_symmetry.space_group_name_H-M   'P 1'
#
loop_
_entity.id
_entity.type
_entity.pdbx_description
1 polymer ?
#
loop_
_entity_poly.entity_id
_entity_poly.type
_entity_poly.pdbx_seq_one_letter_code
_entity_poly.pdbx_strand_id
1 'polypeptide(L)'
;MKTLVCLSIFLTVFLQLSSTVTVTEGDFQFSLESVKALGALMNGVGSSADQKLQAMVVKAAAVCSHPDLPEDFKPLCLRKDAGESLARLADVASNADVCEICQYVACTGC
;
A
#
# COMPACT_ATOMS: atom_id res chain seq x y z
N MET A 1 -14.56 -32.83 -23.00
CA MET A 1 -13.09 -32.66 -23.01
C MET A 1 -12.68 -31.24 -23.38
N LYS A 2 -13.09 -30.68 -24.53
CA LYS A 2 -12.79 -29.29 -24.96
C LYS A 2 -13.14 -28.20 -23.92
N THR A 3 -14.31 -28.28 -23.31
CA THR A 3 -14.78 -27.31 -22.28
C THR A 3 -13.98 -27.36 -20.98
N LEU A 4 -13.56 -28.57 -20.56
CA LEU A 4 -12.72 -28.75 -19.37
C LEU A 4 -11.31 -28.19 -19.57
N VAL A 5 -10.76 -28.32 -20.78
CA VAL A 5 -9.45 -27.73 -21.13
C VAL A 5 -9.54 -26.20 -21.12
N CYS A 6 -10.58 -25.61 -21.70
CA CYS A 6 -10.76 -24.16 -21.67
C CYS A 6 -10.94 -23.63 -20.24
N LEU A 7 -11.74 -24.30 -19.41
CA LEU A 7 -11.94 -23.93 -18.00
C LEU A 7 -10.62 -24.01 -17.21
N SER A 8 -9.84 -25.08 -17.43
CA SER A 8 -8.53 -25.25 -16.79
C SER A 8 -7.56 -24.13 -17.17
N ILE A 9 -7.45 -23.81 -18.46
CA ILE A 9 -6.59 -22.72 -18.95
C ILE A 9 -7.03 -21.38 -18.36
N PHE A 10 -8.32 -21.08 -18.39
CA PHE A 10 -8.86 -19.83 -17.87
C PHE A 10 -8.59 -19.69 -16.37
N LEU A 11 -8.76 -20.77 -15.60
CA LEU A 11 -8.47 -20.80 -14.18
C LEU A 11 -6.97 -20.56 -13.90
N THR A 12 -6.08 -21.22 -14.63
CA THR A 12 -4.63 -20.99 -14.49
C THR A 12 -4.21 -19.56 -14.82
N VAL A 13 -4.80 -18.95 -15.85
CA VAL A 13 -4.54 -17.55 -16.20
C VAL A 13 -5.07 -16.60 -15.12
N PHE A 14 -6.26 -16.87 -14.58
CA PHE A 14 -6.83 -16.08 -13.49
C PHE A 14 -5.98 -16.13 -12.21
N LEU A 15 -5.48 -17.31 -11.85
CA LEU A 15 -4.59 -17.49 -10.70
C LEU A 15 -3.25 -16.76 -10.84
N GLN A 16 -2.74 -16.64 -12.07
CA GLN A 16 -1.52 -15.86 -12.36
C GLN A 16 -1.78 -14.34 -12.31
N LEU A 17 -3.02 -13.91 -12.53
CA LEU A 17 -3.44 -12.51 -12.45
C LEU A 17 -3.84 -12.09 -11.03
N SER A 18 -4.23 -13.02 -10.17
CA SER A 18 -4.63 -12.76 -8.78
C SER A 18 -3.44 -12.64 -7.81
N SER A 19 -2.25 -12.36 -8.33
CA SER A 19 -1.04 -12.12 -7.54
C SER A 19 -1.26 -10.89 -6.66
N THR A 20 -1.60 -11.11 -5.39
CA THR A 20 -1.79 -10.03 -4.43
C THR A 20 -0.43 -9.51 -4.01
N VAL A 21 -0.06 -8.37 -4.57
CA VAL A 21 1.16 -7.67 -4.21
C VAL A 21 1.06 -7.17 -2.77
N THR A 22 2.09 -7.45 -2.00
CA THR A 22 2.24 -6.99 -0.61
C THR A 22 3.42 -6.04 -0.52
N VAL A 23 3.33 -5.10 0.43
CA VAL A 23 4.35 -4.07 0.70
C VAL A 23 4.91 -4.29 2.10
N THR A 24 6.22 -4.36 2.22
CA THR A 24 6.93 -4.58 3.47
C THR A 24 7.55 -3.28 3.97
N GLU A 25 7.30 -2.94 5.23
CA GLU A 25 7.86 -1.77 5.91
C GLU A 25 8.36 -2.19 7.30
N GLY A 26 9.67 -2.44 7.40
CA GLY A 26 10.28 -3.07 8.58
C GLY A 26 9.71 -4.48 8.80
N ASP A 27 9.15 -4.72 9.99
CA ASP A 27 8.57 -6.02 10.37
C ASP A 27 7.09 -6.16 9.96
N PHE A 28 6.50 -5.14 9.33
CA PHE A 28 5.10 -5.14 8.92
C PHE A 28 4.96 -5.44 7.43
N GLN A 29 3.92 -6.20 7.09
CA GLN A 29 3.49 -6.45 5.73
C GLN A 29 2.06 -5.93 5.55
N PHE A 30 1.85 -5.19 4.48
CA PHE A 30 0.59 -4.57 4.11
C PHE A 30 0.16 -5.06 2.75
N SER A 31 -1.15 -5.15 2.50
CA SER A 31 -1.63 -5.32 1.14
C SER A 31 -1.42 -4.04 0.34
N LEU A 32 -1.12 -4.14 -0.96
CA LEU A 32 -1.01 -2.95 -1.81
C LEU A 32 -2.31 -2.13 -1.80
N GLU A 33 -3.46 -2.78 -1.62
CA GLU A 33 -4.76 -2.11 -1.50
C GLU A 33 -4.87 -1.27 -0.22
N SER A 34 -4.46 -1.80 0.93
CA SER A 34 -4.39 -1.04 2.19
C SER A 34 -3.46 0.17 2.05
N VAL A 35 -2.33 0.02 1.34
CA VAL A 35 -1.37 1.10 1.09
C VAL A 35 -1.97 2.17 0.15
N LYS A 36 -2.69 1.78 -0.91
CA LYS A 36 -3.44 2.70 -1.77
C LYS A 36 -4.48 3.50 -0.96
N ALA A 37 -5.22 2.84 -0.07
CA ALA A 37 -6.19 3.49 0.81
C ALA A 37 -5.53 4.49 1.76
N LEU A 38 -4.36 4.15 2.33
CA LEU A 38 -3.57 5.08 3.14
C LEU A 38 -3.15 6.32 2.34
N GLY A 39 -2.66 6.14 1.11
CA GLY A 39 -2.30 7.24 0.22
C GLY A 39 -3.49 8.16 -0.08
N ALA A 40 -4.66 7.59 -0.37
CA ALA A 40 -5.88 8.35 -0.60
C ALA A 40 -6.28 9.16 0.64
N LEU A 41 -6.16 8.56 1.83
CA LEU A 41 -6.43 9.24 3.09
C LEU A 41 -5.49 10.43 3.32
N MET A 42 -4.19 10.23 3.09
CA MET A 42 -3.18 11.28 3.26
C MET A 42 -3.34 12.45 2.27
N ASN A 43 -3.84 12.18 1.07
CA ASN A 43 -4.18 13.19 0.08
C ASN A 43 -5.46 13.98 0.44
N GLY A 44 -6.44 13.33 1.08
CA GLY A 44 -7.68 13.96 1.54
C GLY A 44 -7.52 14.88 2.76
N VAL A 45 -6.48 14.68 3.57
CA VAL A 45 -6.22 15.43 4.82
C VAL A 45 -5.72 16.88 4.59
N GLY A 46 -5.60 17.36 3.35
CA GLY A 46 -5.47 18.80 3.08
C GLY A 46 -4.71 19.13 1.79
N SER A 47 -5.46 19.65 0.82
CA SER A 47 -5.03 20.19 -0.46
C SER A 47 -4.20 21.47 -0.30
N SER A 48 -2.91 21.36 -0.60
CA SER A 48 -2.12 22.40 -1.27
C SER A 48 -0.80 21.75 -1.65
N ALA A 49 -0.61 21.55 -2.95
CA ALA A 49 0.60 21.05 -3.54
C ALA A 49 1.71 22.11 -3.37
N ASP A 50 2.51 22.04 -2.30
CA ASP A 50 3.92 22.52 -2.32
C ASP A 50 4.76 22.35 -1.04
N GLN A 51 4.34 21.56 -0.04
CA GLN A 51 5.17 21.40 1.18
C GLN A 51 5.68 19.96 1.37
N LYS A 52 6.86 19.76 0.79
CA LYS A 52 8.04 19.02 1.28
C LYS A 52 7.80 18.03 2.42
N LEU A 53 8.20 16.77 2.19
CA LEU A 53 8.40 15.61 3.08
C LEU A 53 8.19 15.79 4.60
N GLN A 54 8.71 16.85 5.23
CA GLN A 54 8.42 17.19 6.63
C GLN A 54 6.93 17.42 6.92
N ALA A 55 6.17 18.07 6.02
CA ALA A 55 4.73 18.21 6.19
C ALA A 55 4.01 16.86 5.99
N MET A 56 4.57 15.96 5.16
CA MET A 56 4.05 14.60 4.98
C MET A 56 4.26 13.77 6.25
N VAL A 57 5.41 13.87 6.94
CA VAL A 57 5.66 13.18 8.22
C VAL A 57 4.75 13.71 9.34
N VAL A 58 4.53 15.01 9.42
CA VAL A 58 3.60 15.61 10.40
C VAL A 58 2.16 15.20 10.11
N LYS A 59 1.74 15.20 8.83
CA LYS A 59 0.43 14.68 8.41
C LYS A 59 0.30 13.18 8.68
N ALA A 60 1.35 12.41 8.44
CA ALA A 60 1.38 10.97 8.69
C ALA A 60 1.25 10.63 10.19
N ALA A 61 1.85 11.43 11.07
CA ALA A 61 1.62 11.29 12.51
C ALA A 61 0.17 11.62 12.90
N ALA A 62 -0.47 12.60 12.26
CA ALA A 62 -1.88 12.93 12.48
C ALA A 62 -2.84 11.83 11.94
N VAL A 63 -2.44 11.11 10.91
CA VAL A 63 -3.20 10.02 10.27
C VAL A 63 -3.42 8.82 11.20
N CYS A 64 -2.55 8.63 12.20
CA CYS A 64 -2.73 7.60 13.23
C CYS A 64 -3.99 7.78 14.10
N SER A 65 -4.54 9.00 14.17
CA SER A 65 -5.78 9.30 14.90
C SER A 65 -6.99 9.39 13.97
N HIS A 66 -6.83 9.13 12.67
CA HIS A 66 -7.91 9.28 11.70
C HIS A 66 -8.88 8.08 11.80
N PRO A 67 -10.21 8.32 11.87
CA PRO A 67 -11.18 7.23 11.99
C PRO A 67 -11.18 6.25 10.81
N ASP A 68 -10.87 6.75 9.61
CA ASP A 68 -10.82 5.95 8.38
C ASP A 68 -9.44 5.30 8.11
N LEU A 69 -8.53 5.31 9.10
CA LEU A 69 -7.25 4.61 8.95
C LEU A 69 -7.49 3.09 8.88
N PRO A 70 -6.94 2.39 7.88
CA PRO A 70 -7.04 0.93 7.83
C PRO A 70 -6.42 0.28 9.08
N GLU A 71 -7.13 -0.70 9.64
CA GLU A 71 -6.76 -1.37 10.90
C GLU A 71 -5.33 -1.93 10.88
N ASP A 72 -4.86 -2.36 9.70
CA ASP A 72 -3.53 -2.91 9.47
C ASP A 72 -2.41 -1.96 9.94
N PHE A 73 -2.61 -0.64 9.85
CA PHE A 73 -1.60 0.37 10.19
C PHE A 73 -1.61 0.76 11.68
N LYS A 74 -2.62 0.37 12.46
CA LYS A 74 -2.69 0.72 13.90
C LYS A 74 -1.49 0.23 14.71
N PRO A 75 -0.97 -1.00 14.50
CA PRO A 75 0.26 -1.45 15.16
C PRO A 75 1.48 -0.60 14.79
N LEU A 76 1.57 -0.15 13.53
CA LEU A 76 2.67 0.70 13.06
C LEU A 76 2.63 2.08 13.72
N CYS A 77 1.44 2.61 14.02
CA CYS A 77 1.26 3.87 14.76
C CYS A 77 1.80 3.85 16.20
N LEU A 78 2.08 2.68 16.78
CA LEU A 78 2.69 2.56 18.10
C LEU A 78 4.21 2.79 18.09
N ARG A 79 4.83 2.80 16.90
CA ARG A 79 6.26 3.02 16.75
C ARG A 79 6.61 4.50 16.85
N LYS A 80 7.82 4.78 17.35
CA LYS A 80 8.35 6.15 17.43
C LYS A 80 8.56 6.79 16.05
N ASP A 81 8.84 5.99 15.03
CA ASP A 81 9.06 6.38 13.64
C ASP A 81 7.81 6.16 12.77
N ALA A 82 6.62 6.08 13.36
CA ALA A 82 5.37 5.86 12.65
C ALA A 82 5.14 6.87 11.52
N GLY A 83 5.36 8.16 11.79
CA GLY A 83 5.18 9.21 10.79
C GLY A 83 6.12 9.06 9.58
N GLU A 84 7.36 8.66 9.79
CA GLU A 84 8.31 8.42 8.68
C GLU A 84 7.94 7.16 7.89
N SER A 85 7.55 6.09 8.58
CA SER A 85 7.14 4.83 7.96
C SER A 85 5.87 5.01 7.13
N LEU A 86 4.87 5.72 7.65
CA LEU A 86 3.64 6.06 6.92
C LEU A 86 3.91 7.00 5.74
N ALA A 87 4.86 7.94 5.85
CA ALA A 87 5.27 8.78 4.73
C ALA A 87 5.92 7.96 3.60
N ARG A 88 6.77 6.97 3.93
CA ARG A 88 7.32 6.03 2.93
C ARG A 88 6.23 5.20 2.27
N LEU A 89 5.31 4.66 3.05
CA LEU A 89 4.16 3.91 2.54
C LEU A 89 3.27 4.78 1.64
N ALA A 90 3.10 6.06 1.94
CA ALA A 90 2.38 7.00 1.09
C ALA A 90 3.10 7.25 -0.25
N ASP A 91 4.43 7.33 -0.26
CA ASP A 91 5.22 7.42 -1.49
C ASP A 91 5.06 6.15 -2.36
N VAL A 92 5.03 4.97 -1.71
CA VAL A 92 4.70 3.70 -2.40
C VAL A 92 3.28 3.75 -2.97
N ALA A 93 2.31 4.28 -2.21
CA ALA A 93 0.92 4.42 -2.68
C ALA A 93 0.80 5.32 -3.91
N SER A 94 1.59 6.40 -3.99
CA SER A 94 1.67 7.27 -5.16
C SER A 94 2.26 6.60 -6.41
N ASN A 95 3.04 5.54 -6.22
CA ASN A 95 3.73 4.79 -7.27
C ASN A 95 3.33 3.31 -7.25
N ALA A 96 2.05 3.02 -7.01
CA ALA A 96 1.58 1.66 -6.81
C ALA A 96 1.75 0.75 -8.04
N ASP A 97 1.75 1.32 -9.26
CA ASP A 97 2.03 0.63 -10.52
C ASP A 97 3.46 0.05 -10.57
N VAL A 98 4.43 0.76 -10.00
CA VAL A 98 5.82 0.29 -9.86
C VAL A 98 5.90 -0.91 -8.90
N CYS A 99 5.02 -0.93 -7.90
CA CYS A 99 4.90 -2.00 -6.94
C CYS A 99 4.26 -3.26 -7.57
N GLU A 100 3.32 -3.08 -8.52
CA GLU A 100 2.67 -4.17 -9.27
C GLU A 100 3.64 -4.97 -10.16
N ILE A 101 4.76 -4.36 -10.56
CA ILE A 101 5.82 -5.01 -11.33
C ILE A 101 7.05 -5.38 -10.47
N CYS A 102 6.92 -5.35 -9.14
CA CYS A 102 7.98 -5.65 -8.17
C CYS A 102 9.31 -4.92 -8.42
N GLN A 103 9.24 -3.68 -8.90
CA GLN A 103 10.44 -2.87 -9.12
C GLN A 103 10.96 -2.24 -7.82
N TYR A 104 10.08 -2.04 -6.83
CA TYR A 104 10.49 -1.64 -5.48
C TYR A 104 10.78 -2.86 -4.60
N VAL A 105 11.90 -2.80 -3.86
CA VAL A 105 12.31 -3.87 -2.94
C VAL A 105 11.32 -4.14 -1.81
N ALA A 106 10.51 -3.14 -1.46
CA ALA A 106 9.45 -3.28 -0.47
C ALA A 106 8.28 -4.14 -0.99
N CYS A 107 8.14 -4.30 -2.30
CA CYS A 107 7.01 -4.97 -2.94
C CYS A 107 7.34 -6.44 -3.21
N THR A 108 6.44 -7.34 -2.83
CA THR A 108 6.58 -8.78 -3.06
C THR A 108 5.25 -9.38 -3.52
N GLY A 109 5.26 -10.60 -4.04
CA GLY A 109 4.04 -11.28 -4.47
C GLY A 109 3.71 -11.11 -5.95
N CYS A 110 4.59 -10.47 -6.71
CA CYS A 110 4.87 -10.86 -8.10
C CYS A 110 5.85 -12.07 -8.09
#